data_AF-A0A961TIF2-F1
#
_entry.id   AF-A0A961TIF2-F1
#
_cell.length_a   1.000
_cell.length_b   1.000
_cell.length_c   1.000
_cell.angle_alpha   90.00
_cell.angle_beta   90.00
_cell.angle_gamma   90.00
#
_symmetry.space_group_name_H-M   'P 1'
#
loop_
_entity.id
_entity.type
_entity.pdbx_description
1 polymer ?
#
loop_
_entity_poly.entity_id
_entity_poly.type
_entity_poly.pdbx_seq_one_letter_code
_entity_poly.pdbx_strand_id
1 'polypeptide(L)'
;RDPKLGLLGYMVADFDPAHERDIVFVPVGLNYDRVIEDRILTASAEKEFSGRSFRVRPGAIAGFLANLVKLRLQGRLYRYGLACVSFGEPLSLGQWQKSQGVDFSTEDKDQRFAGVERLANDLMQRIGSIIPALPVALVATVILENGDNWIGELELKSRVFDLVSRLEKRGAHVHVPRSDRDYAVGTGLRMLTLRHLVHENDSGLYRANAGERILLEYYANSIAHLMP
;
A
#
# COMPACT_ATOMS: atom_id res chain seq x y z
N ARG A 1 0.42 -9.22 -13.25
CA ARG A 1 -0.63 -9.23 -14.29
C ARG A 1 -0.55 -7.90 -15.00
N ASP A 2 -0.62 -7.91 -16.32
CA ASP A 2 -0.55 -6.68 -17.10
C ASP A 2 -1.77 -5.79 -16.81
N PRO A 3 -1.59 -4.46 -16.78
CA PRO A 3 -2.66 -3.53 -16.46
C PRO A 3 -3.76 -3.60 -17.53
N LYS A 4 -5.02 -3.59 -17.09
CA LYS A 4 -6.17 -3.55 -17.99
C LYS A 4 -6.48 -2.10 -18.34
N LEU A 5 -6.11 -1.68 -19.55
CA LEU A 5 -6.19 -0.28 -19.98
C LEU A 5 -7.52 0.14 -20.63
N GLY A 6 -8.53 -0.73 -20.65
CA GLY A 6 -9.77 -0.49 -21.41
C GLY A 6 -10.54 0.76 -20.98
N LEU A 7 -10.58 1.07 -19.67
CA LEU A 7 -11.25 2.29 -19.18
C LEU A 7 -10.50 3.55 -19.62
N LEU A 8 -9.17 3.54 -19.52
CA LEU A 8 -8.34 4.67 -19.95
C LEU A 8 -8.45 4.86 -21.46
N GLY A 9 -8.44 3.76 -22.22
CA GLY A 9 -8.68 3.76 -23.65
C GLY A 9 -10.04 4.36 -24.03
N TYR A 10 -11.09 4.10 -23.26
CA TYR A 10 -12.41 4.73 -23.46
C TYR A 10 -12.41 6.22 -23.13
N MET A 11 -11.70 6.64 -22.07
CA MET A 11 -11.63 8.06 -21.69
C MET A 11 -10.90 8.92 -22.73
N VAL A 12 -9.87 8.37 -23.38
CA VAL A 12 -9.12 9.09 -24.42
C VAL A 12 -9.66 8.86 -25.83
N ALA A 13 -10.57 7.89 -26.00
CA ALA A 13 -11.22 7.65 -27.28
C ALA A 13 -12.01 8.90 -27.66
N ASP A 14 -11.82 9.35 -28.90
CA ASP A 14 -12.48 10.52 -29.48
C ASP A 14 -12.13 11.86 -28.82
N PHE A 15 -11.11 11.93 -27.95
CA PHE A 15 -10.67 13.20 -27.35
C PHE A 15 -10.09 14.14 -28.40
N ASP A 16 -10.75 15.28 -28.62
CA ASP A 16 -10.27 16.35 -29.50
C ASP A 16 -9.90 17.61 -28.69
N PRO A 17 -8.60 17.92 -28.53
CA PRO A 17 -8.14 19.07 -27.75
C PRO A 17 -8.49 20.43 -28.38
N ALA A 18 -8.94 20.48 -29.64
CA ALA A 18 -9.35 21.71 -30.32
C ALA A 18 -10.84 22.05 -30.14
N HIS A 19 -11.70 21.04 -29.93
CA HIS A 19 -13.15 21.22 -29.89
C HIS A 19 -13.80 20.75 -28.58
N GLU A 20 -13.09 20.00 -27.74
CA GLU A 20 -13.63 19.43 -26.51
C GLU A 20 -13.05 20.05 -25.23
N ARG A 21 -13.71 19.75 -24.11
CA ARG A 21 -13.20 20.10 -22.77
C ARG A 21 -12.06 19.17 -22.42
N ASP A 22 -10.96 19.75 -21.94
CA ASP A 22 -9.79 19.00 -21.53
C ASP A 22 -10.09 17.98 -20.42
N ILE A 23 -9.43 16.83 -20.50
CA ILE A 23 -9.53 15.77 -19.50
C ILE A 23 -8.35 15.95 -18.53
N VAL A 24 -8.67 16.14 -17.25
CA VAL A 24 -7.66 16.30 -16.21
C VAL A 24 -7.66 15.09 -15.30
N PHE A 25 -6.55 14.37 -15.28
CA PHE A 25 -6.30 13.29 -14.34
C PHE A 25 -5.70 13.84 -13.07
N VAL A 26 -6.30 13.56 -11.91
CA VAL A 26 -5.75 13.93 -10.60
C VAL A 26 -5.17 12.67 -9.96
N PRO A 27 -3.84 12.55 -9.84
CA PRO A 27 -3.23 11.40 -9.16
C PRO A 27 -3.61 11.40 -7.68
N VAL A 28 -4.09 10.26 -7.18
CA VAL A 28 -4.44 10.07 -5.76
C VAL A 28 -3.74 8.84 -5.22
N GLY A 29 -2.90 9.02 -4.20
CA GLY A 29 -2.23 7.96 -3.46
C GLY A 29 -2.96 7.68 -2.16
N LEU A 30 -3.32 6.41 -1.91
CA LEU A 30 -3.96 5.98 -0.68
C LEU A 30 -3.13 4.89 -0.02
N ASN A 31 -2.93 4.97 1.29
CA ASN A 31 -2.34 3.89 2.06
C ASN A 31 -3.01 3.74 3.43
N TYR A 32 -2.97 2.52 3.98
CA TYR A 32 -3.63 2.15 5.23
C TYR A 32 -2.72 1.27 6.09
N ASP A 33 -2.66 1.55 7.39
CA ASP A 33 -2.05 0.64 8.37
C ASP A 33 -2.91 -0.60 8.63
N ARG A 34 -4.21 -0.52 8.32
CA ARG A 34 -5.14 -1.64 8.45
C ARG A 34 -6.27 -1.55 7.44
N VAL A 35 -6.41 -2.61 6.65
CA VAL A 35 -7.55 -2.83 5.76
C VAL A 35 -8.40 -3.96 6.36
N ILE A 36 -9.72 -3.80 6.39
CA ILE A 36 -10.63 -4.79 7.02
C ILE A 36 -10.73 -6.04 6.13
N GLU A 37 -10.67 -5.83 4.82
CA GLU A 37 -10.80 -6.82 3.77
C GLU A 37 -9.47 -7.48 3.39
N ASP A 38 -8.35 -7.12 4.02
CA ASP A 38 -7.03 -7.60 3.61
C ASP A 38 -6.94 -9.12 3.56
N ARG A 39 -7.49 -9.82 4.55
CA ARG A 39 -7.57 -11.29 4.58
C ARG A 39 -8.41 -11.86 3.43
N ILE A 40 -9.42 -11.13 2.95
CA ILE A 40 -10.24 -11.55 1.81
C ILE A 40 -9.50 -11.30 0.50
N LEU A 41 -8.78 -10.17 0.41
CA LEU A 41 -7.95 -9.81 -0.74
C LEU A 41 -6.77 -10.78 -0.89
N THR A 42 -6.13 -11.19 0.21
CA THR A 42 -5.06 -12.20 0.21
C THR A 42 -5.59 -13.62 0.16
N ALA A 43 -6.85 -13.89 0.54
CA ALA A 43 -7.41 -15.26 0.52
C ALA A 43 -7.31 -15.94 -0.84
N SER A 44 -7.36 -15.20 -1.94
CA SER A 44 -7.19 -15.79 -3.29
C SER A 44 -5.76 -16.27 -3.52
N ALA A 45 -4.78 -15.46 -3.12
CA ALA A 45 -3.35 -15.80 -3.17
C ALA A 45 -3.00 -16.90 -2.15
N GLU A 46 -3.55 -16.84 -0.93
CA GLU A 46 -3.43 -17.88 0.09
C GLU A 46 -4.07 -19.20 -0.35
N LYS A 47 -5.19 -19.17 -1.08
CA LYS A 47 -5.83 -20.39 -1.60
C LYS A 47 -4.99 -21.03 -2.70
N GLU A 48 -4.35 -20.23 -3.54
CA GLU A 48 -3.42 -20.70 -4.57
C GLU A 48 -2.14 -21.29 -3.94
N PHE A 49 -1.67 -20.74 -2.82
CA PHE A 49 -0.47 -21.19 -2.11
C PHE A 49 -0.71 -22.35 -1.10
N SER A 50 -1.88 -22.39 -0.45
CA SER A 50 -2.16 -23.31 0.69
C SER A 50 -3.39 -24.21 0.49
N GLY A 51 -4.21 -23.99 -0.53
CA GLY A 51 -5.43 -24.76 -0.80
C GLY A 51 -6.61 -24.52 0.17
N ARG A 52 -6.49 -23.63 1.16
CA ARG A 52 -7.52 -23.38 2.18
C ARG A 52 -8.54 -22.34 1.69
N SER A 53 -9.84 -22.61 1.86
CA SER A 53 -10.89 -21.60 1.60
C SER A 53 -11.24 -20.83 2.87
N PHE A 54 -11.22 -19.50 2.81
CA PHE A 54 -11.63 -18.65 3.92
C PHE A 54 -13.16 -18.65 4.03
N ARG A 55 -13.70 -19.34 5.04
CA ARG A 55 -15.15 -19.42 5.32
C ARG A 55 -15.42 -18.81 6.69
N VAL A 56 -16.03 -17.62 6.72
CA VAL A 56 -16.38 -16.93 7.97
C VAL A 56 -17.46 -17.73 8.68
N ARG A 57 -17.12 -18.30 9.85
CA ARG A 57 -18.06 -19.03 10.71
C ARG A 57 -18.76 -18.04 11.66
N PRO A 58 -20.09 -18.14 11.88
CA PRO A 58 -20.81 -17.26 12.80
C PRO A 58 -20.21 -17.22 14.21
N GLY A 59 -19.71 -18.35 14.72
CA GLY A 59 -19.03 -18.42 16.03
C GLY A 59 -17.71 -17.64 16.10
N ALA A 60 -17.00 -17.48 14.97
CA ALA A 60 -15.80 -16.65 14.93
C ALA A 60 -16.14 -15.15 15.04
N ILE A 61 -17.29 -14.73 14.49
CA ILE A 61 -17.80 -13.35 14.61
C ILE A 61 -18.17 -13.05 16.07
N ALA A 62 -18.88 -13.97 16.74
CA ALA A 62 -19.23 -13.83 18.15
C ALA A 62 -17.98 -13.79 19.05
N GLY A 63 -16.99 -14.66 18.81
CA GLY A 63 -15.72 -14.65 19.53
C GLY A 63 -14.91 -13.37 19.31
N PHE A 64 -14.93 -12.83 18.08
CA PHE A 64 -14.30 -11.56 17.76
C PHE A 64 -14.97 -10.39 18.51
N LEU A 65 -16.30 -10.32 18.51
CA LEU A 65 -17.07 -9.31 19.26
C LEU A 65 -16.78 -9.38 20.77
N ALA A 66 -16.77 -10.57 21.35
CA ALA A 66 -16.45 -10.77 22.76
C ALA A 66 -15.01 -10.32 23.09
N ASN A 67 -14.04 -10.60 22.20
CA ASN A 67 -12.67 -10.14 22.37
C ASN A 67 -12.57 -8.60 22.26
N LEU A 68 -13.34 -7.98 21.36
CA LEU A 68 -13.39 -6.51 21.25
C LEU A 68 -13.91 -5.85 22.54
N VAL A 69 -14.96 -6.42 23.13
CA VAL A 69 -15.51 -5.98 24.42
C VAL A 69 -14.47 -6.17 25.53
N LYS A 70 -13.78 -7.31 25.57
CA LYS A 70 -12.69 -7.57 26.53
C LYS A 70 -11.56 -6.56 26.40
N LEU A 71 -11.08 -6.30 25.19
CA LEU A 71 -10.02 -5.31 24.93
C LEU A 71 -10.46 -3.90 25.32
N ARG A 72 -11.72 -3.53 25.07
CA ARG A 72 -12.31 -2.26 25.49
C ARG A 72 -12.34 -2.11 27.01
N LEU A 73 -12.76 -3.15 27.73
CA LEU A 73 -12.78 -3.16 29.20
C LEU A 73 -11.37 -3.12 29.81
N GLN A 74 -10.38 -3.71 29.13
CA GLN A 74 -8.97 -3.71 29.56
C GLN A 74 -8.21 -2.42 29.19
N GLY A 75 -8.87 -1.44 28.57
CA GLY A 75 -8.19 -0.23 28.07
C GLY A 75 -7.19 -0.50 26.94
N ARG A 76 -7.23 -1.69 26.34
CA ARG A 76 -6.35 -2.15 25.25
C ARG A 76 -7.00 -1.98 23.87
N LEU A 77 -8.03 -1.14 23.77
CA LEU A 77 -8.62 -0.77 22.49
C LEU A 77 -7.76 0.33 21.86
N TYR A 78 -6.86 -0.09 20.97
CA TYR A 78 -6.00 0.83 20.24
C TYR A 78 -6.70 1.38 18.99
N ARG A 79 -6.25 2.55 18.52
CA ARG A 79 -6.70 3.10 17.22
C ARG A 79 -6.33 2.13 16.09
N TYR A 80 -7.15 2.08 15.04
CA TYR A 80 -7.02 1.14 13.91
C TYR A 80 -5.83 1.44 12.96
N GLY A 81 -4.83 2.19 13.42
CA GLY A 81 -3.74 2.72 12.61
C GLY A 81 -4.13 3.99 11.86
N LEU A 82 -3.26 4.42 10.94
CA LEU A 82 -3.44 5.58 10.09
C LEU A 82 -4.02 5.19 8.72
N ALA A 83 -4.81 6.10 8.16
CA ALA A 83 -5.20 6.10 6.76
C ALA A 83 -4.78 7.45 6.19
N CYS A 84 -4.01 7.42 5.11
CA CYS A 84 -3.48 8.65 4.50
C CYS A 84 -3.86 8.73 3.04
N VAL A 85 -4.17 9.96 2.62
CA VAL A 85 -4.41 10.34 1.23
C VAL A 85 -3.43 11.43 0.83
N SER A 86 -2.84 11.27 -0.35
CA SER A 86 -1.98 12.25 -1.00
C SER A 86 -2.56 12.58 -2.36
N PHE A 87 -2.52 13.86 -2.73
CA PHE A 87 -2.93 14.35 -4.05
C PHE A 87 -1.68 14.80 -4.81
N GLY A 88 -1.53 14.31 -6.03
CA GLY A 88 -0.45 14.70 -6.92
C GLY A 88 -0.82 15.88 -7.80
N GLU A 89 0.16 16.32 -8.60
CA GLU A 89 -0.05 17.36 -9.60
C GLU A 89 -1.04 16.87 -10.68
N PRO A 90 -2.13 17.61 -10.96
CA PRO A 90 -3.07 17.26 -12.01
C PRO A 90 -2.39 17.22 -13.39
N LEU A 91 -2.72 16.21 -14.19
CA LEU A 91 -2.25 16.02 -15.56
C LEU A 91 -3.37 16.37 -16.54
N SER A 92 -3.14 17.39 -17.35
CA SER A 92 -3.97 17.74 -18.52
C SER A 92 -3.65 16.80 -19.67
N LEU A 93 -4.67 16.11 -20.21
CA LEU A 93 -4.51 15.19 -21.34
C LEU A 93 -4.04 15.94 -22.59
N GLY A 94 -4.62 17.11 -22.88
CA GLY A 94 -4.21 17.92 -24.04
C GLY A 94 -2.77 18.41 -23.97
N GLN A 95 -2.30 18.82 -22.78
CA GLN A 95 -0.88 19.19 -22.60
C GLN A 95 0.05 17.97 -22.67
N TRP A 96 -0.39 16.84 -22.12
CA TRP A 96 0.37 15.61 -22.13
C TRP A 96 0.56 15.07 -23.55
N GLN A 97 -0.49 15.03 -24.37
CA GLN A 97 -0.42 14.63 -25.79
C GLN A 97 0.62 15.44 -26.55
N LYS A 98 0.58 16.78 -26.39
CA LYS A 98 1.54 17.70 -27.04
C LYS A 98 2.97 17.45 -26.59
N SER A 99 3.19 17.23 -25.30
CA SER A 99 4.55 17.02 -24.75
C SER A 99 5.12 15.63 -25.08
N GLN A 100 4.28 14.60 -25.21
CA GLN A 100 4.70 13.22 -25.49
C GLN A 100 4.65 12.86 -26.97
N GLY A 101 4.12 13.75 -27.83
CA GLY A 101 3.94 13.51 -29.26
C GLY A 101 2.96 12.38 -29.56
N VAL A 102 1.92 12.24 -28.75
CA VAL A 102 0.91 11.18 -28.87
C VAL A 102 -0.39 11.77 -29.38
N ASP A 103 -0.92 11.18 -30.44
CA ASP A 103 -2.23 11.53 -31.00
C ASP A 103 -3.22 10.38 -30.76
N PHE A 104 -4.30 10.66 -30.02
CA PHE A 104 -5.35 9.68 -29.71
C PHE A 104 -6.46 9.66 -30.75
N SER A 105 -6.49 10.65 -31.66
CA SER A 105 -7.46 10.76 -32.74
C SER A 105 -7.12 9.89 -33.96
N THR A 106 -5.94 9.26 -33.97
CA THR A 106 -5.50 8.36 -35.03
C THR A 106 -6.46 7.18 -35.24
N GLU A 107 -6.72 6.84 -36.51
CA GLU A 107 -7.49 5.65 -36.89
C GLU A 107 -6.69 4.35 -36.65
N ASP A 108 -5.37 4.46 -36.49
CA ASP A 108 -4.48 3.34 -36.18
C ASP A 108 -4.65 2.89 -34.73
N LYS A 109 -5.30 1.74 -34.55
CA LYS A 109 -5.57 1.14 -33.24
C LYS A 109 -4.29 0.79 -32.47
N ASP A 110 -3.23 0.39 -33.15
CA ASP A 110 -1.99 -0.04 -32.51
C ASP A 110 -1.22 1.15 -31.96
N GLN A 111 -1.14 2.24 -32.75
CA GLN A 111 -0.57 3.51 -32.27
C GLN A 111 -1.36 4.09 -31.10
N ARG A 112 -2.69 4.05 -31.18
CA ARG A 112 -3.54 4.51 -30.08
C ARG A 112 -3.32 3.67 -28.82
N PHE A 113 -3.27 2.34 -28.94
CA PHE A 113 -3.04 1.46 -27.80
C PHE A 113 -1.67 1.72 -27.14
N ALA A 114 -0.62 1.91 -27.93
CA ALA A 114 0.69 2.29 -27.43
C ALA A 114 0.67 3.65 -26.71
N GLY A 115 -0.09 4.62 -27.24
CA GLY A 115 -0.33 5.90 -26.57
C GLY A 115 -1.01 5.75 -25.21
N VAL A 116 -2.04 4.89 -25.13
CA VAL A 116 -2.78 4.62 -23.88
C VAL A 116 -1.87 3.95 -22.86
N GLU A 117 -1.02 3.02 -23.30
CA GLU A 117 -0.02 2.37 -22.44
C GLU A 117 0.99 3.38 -21.88
N ARG A 118 1.50 4.30 -22.71
CA ARG A 118 2.39 5.37 -22.25
C ARG A 118 1.70 6.29 -21.22
N LEU A 119 0.44 6.68 -21.46
CA LEU A 119 -0.33 7.47 -20.51
C LEU A 119 -0.55 6.72 -19.19
N ALA A 120 -0.91 5.44 -19.27
CA ALA A 120 -1.12 4.60 -18.11
C ALA A 120 0.16 4.49 -17.25
N ASN A 121 1.31 4.29 -17.89
CA ASN A 121 2.59 4.20 -17.20
C ASN A 121 2.97 5.54 -16.52
N ASP A 122 2.77 6.68 -17.18
CA ASP A 122 3.01 7.99 -16.57
C ASP A 122 2.07 8.25 -15.38
N LEU A 123 0.78 7.94 -15.52
CA LEU A 123 -0.19 8.06 -14.42
C LEU A 123 0.18 7.15 -13.24
N MET A 124 0.58 5.90 -13.51
CA MET A 124 1.02 4.97 -12.47
C MET A 124 2.29 5.45 -11.77
N GLN A 125 3.25 6.02 -12.50
CA GLN A 125 4.46 6.60 -11.92
C GLN A 125 4.14 7.81 -11.02
N ARG A 126 3.23 8.69 -11.46
CA ARG A 126 2.75 9.84 -10.68
C ARG A 126 1.98 9.43 -9.44
N ILE A 127 1.15 8.39 -9.52
CA ILE A 127 0.45 7.84 -8.36
C ILE A 127 1.46 7.21 -7.40
N GLY A 128 2.39 6.40 -7.91
CA GLY A 128 3.41 5.76 -7.10
C GLY A 128 4.25 6.75 -6.30
N SER A 129 4.71 7.84 -6.92
CA SER A 129 5.56 8.82 -6.25
C SER A 129 4.89 9.54 -5.07
N ILE A 130 3.56 9.58 -5.01
CA ILE A 130 2.80 10.27 -3.96
C ILE A 130 2.24 9.33 -2.89
N ILE A 131 2.32 8.00 -3.06
CA ILE A 131 1.82 7.05 -2.07
C ILE A 131 2.60 7.23 -0.76
N PRO A 132 1.91 7.53 0.37
CA PRO A 132 2.59 7.77 1.62
C PRO A 132 3.10 6.47 2.25
N ALA A 133 4.32 6.50 2.79
CA ALA A 133 4.84 5.41 3.59
C ALA A 133 4.30 5.50 5.02
N LEU A 134 3.63 4.44 5.47
CA LEU A 134 3.00 4.33 6.78
C LEU A 134 3.76 3.40 7.73
N PRO A 135 3.57 3.54 9.06
CA PRO A 135 4.31 2.74 10.03
C PRO A 135 4.18 1.22 9.86
N VAL A 136 2.98 0.70 9.57
CA VAL A 136 2.81 -0.76 9.38
C VAL A 136 3.56 -1.25 8.16
N ALA A 137 3.53 -0.51 7.05
CA ALA A 137 4.27 -0.85 5.84
C ALA A 137 5.79 -0.85 6.10
N LEU A 138 6.30 0.18 6.79
CA LEU A 138 7.71 0.31 7.14
C LEU A 138 8.20 -0.84 8.05
N VAL A 139 7.43 -1.16 9.10
CA VAL A 139 7.77 -2.25 10.03
C VAL A 139 7.67 -3.60 9.33
N ALA A 140 6.63 -3.83 8.51
CA ALA A 140 6.46 -5.06 7.76
C ALA A 140 7.65 -5.31 6.81
N THR A 141 8.11 -4.28 6.10
CA THR A 141 9.30 -4.37 5.25
C THR A 141 10.53 -4.81 6.04
N VAL A 142 10.85 -4.16 7.15
CA VAL A 142 12.05 -4.49 7.95
C VAL A 142 11.94 -5.89 8.58
N ILE A 143 10.74 -6.29 9.03
CA ILE A 143 10.50 -7.63 9.56
C ILE A 143 10.72 -8.70 8.48
N LEU A 144 10.25 -8.46 7.25
CA LEU A 144 10.45 -9.38 6.12
C LEU A 144 11.91 -9.45 5.69
N GLU A 145 12.62 -8.32 5.65
CA GLU A 145 14.08 -8.26 5.40
C GLU A 145 14.87 -9.04 6.46
N ASN A 146 14.38 -9.10 7.70
CA ASN A 146 15.01 -9.85 8.79
C ASN A 146 14.80 -11.37 8.72
N GLY A 147 13.85 -11.83 7.89
CA GLY A 147 13.53 -13.25 7.69
C GLY A 147 13.02 -13.94 8.97
N ASP A 148 13.49 -15.17 9.20
CA ASP A 148 13.06 -16.00 10.34
C ASP A 148 13.85 -15.75 11.64
N ASN A 149 14.63 -14.66 11.67
CA ASN A 149 15.41 -14.29 12.84
C ASN A 149 14.60 -13.43 13.81
N TRP A 150 14.93 -13.54 15.10
CA TRP A 150 14.41 -12.66 16.14
C TRP A 150 15.14 -11.31 16.11
N ILE A 151 14.41 -10.19 16.22
CA ILE A 151 14.94 -8.83 16.25
C ILE A 151 14.48 -8.09 17.51
N GLY A 152 15.39 -7.35 18.16
CA GLY A 152 15.03 -6.51 19.30
C GLY A 152 14.33 -5.22 18.86
N GLU A 153 13.49 -4.63 19.73
CA GLU A 153 12.74 -3.41 19.40
C GLU A 153 13.66 -2.25 18.96
N LEU A 154 14.79 -2.05 19.66
CA LEU A 154 15.74 -0.98 19.36
C LEU A 154 16.39 -1.15 17.99
N GLU A 155 16.78 -2.38 17.65
CA GLU A 155 17.37 -2.69 16.34
C GLU A 155 16.34 -2.52 15.23
N LEU A 156 15.12 -3.00 15.45
CA LEU A 156 13.99 -2.82 14.52
C LEU A 156 13.74 -1.33 14.25
N LYS A 157 13.65 -0.51 15.30
CA LYS A 157 13.46 0.94 15.18
C LYS A 157 14.60 1.60 14.40
N SER A 158 15.85 1.23 14.68
CA SER A 158 17.02 1.74 13.94
C SER A 158 16.88 1.45 12.45
N ARG A 159 16.60 0.20 12.07
CA ARG A 159 16.44 -0.18 10.66
C ARG A 159 15.26 0.51 9.99
N VAL A 160 14.15 0.72 10.71
CA VAL A 160 13.01 1.48 10.21
C VAL A 160 13.39 2.94 9.98
N PHE A 161 14.15 3.58 10.88
CA PHE A 161 14.61 4.95 10.67
C PHE A 161 15.59 5.08 9.50
N ASP A 162 16.43 4.07 9.27
CA ASP A 162 17.28 4.01 8.10
C ASP A 162 16.46 3.88 6.81
N LEU A 163 15.41 3.04 6.81
CA LEU A 163 14.48 2.91 5.70
C LEU A 163 13.75 4.24 5.43
N VAL A 164 13.21 4.90 6.46
CA VAL A 164 12.57 6.23 6.35
C VAL A 164 13.53 7.24 5.73
N SER A 165 14.77 7.28 6.21
CA SER A 165 15.79 8.21 5.70
C SER A 165 16.13 7.96 4.24
N ARG A 166 16.17 6.68 3.80
CA ARG A 166 16.36 6.31 2.39
C ARG A 166 15.18 6.76 1.51
N LEU A 167 13.95 6.56 1.99
CA LEU A 167 12.74 6.96 1.30
C LEU A 167 12.62 8.49 1.16
N GLU A 168 12.86 9.24 2.24
CA GLU A 168 12.84 10.71 2.23
C GLU A 168 13.86 11.30 1.25
N LYS A 169 15.08 10.73 1.18
CA LYS A 169 16.12 11.15 0.22
C LYS A 169 15.70 10.99 -1.24
N ARG A 170 14.73 10.13 -1.54
CA ARG A 170 14.18 9.90 -2.88
C ARG A 170 12.93 10.73 -3.17
N GLY A 171 12.52 11.59 -2.23
CA GLY A 171 11.32 12.40 -2.37
C GLY A 171 10.02 11.69 -1.98
N ALA A 172 10.09 10.47 -1.43
CA ALA A 172 8.90 9.78 -0.96
C ALA A 172 8.30 10.49 0.25
N HIS A 173 6.97 10.57 0.28
CA HIS A 173 6.25 11.16 1.40
C HIS A 173 6.13 10.14 2.54
N VAL A 174 6.84 10.37 3.64
CA VAL A 174 6.70 9.56 4.85
C VAL A 174 5.75 10.28 5.79
N HIS A 175 4.55 9.72 6.01
CA HIS A 175 3.55 10.32 6.90
C HIS A 175 3.81 9.90 8.35
N VAL A 176 4.97 10.32 8.86
CA VAL A 176 5.35 10.15 10.26
C VAL A 176 5.93 11.48 10.75
N PRO A 177 5.20 12.26 11.57
CA PRO A 177 5.70 13.51 12.12
C PRO A 177 7.08 13.27 12.77
N ARG A 178 8.08 14.10 12.44
CA ARG A 178 9.46 13.91 12.93
C ARG A 178 9.55 13.81 14.46
N SER A 179 8.68 14.53 15.17
CA SER A 179 8.58 14.53 16.63
C SER A 179 7.97 13.24 17.23
N ASP A 180 7.35 12.40 16.41
CA ASP A 180 6.55 11.24 16.87
C ASP A 180 6.95 9.92 16.18
N ARG A 181 8.14 9.90 15.55
CA ARG A 181 8.61 8.73 14.78
C ARG A 181 8.72 7.47 15.62
N ASP A 182 9.25 7.58 16.83
CA ASP A 182 9.40 6.43 17.73
C ASP A 182 8.04 5.82 18.10
N TYR A 183 7.08 6.67 18.46
CA TYR A 183 5.72 6.27 18.77
C TYR A 183 5.00 5.66 17.58
N ALA A 184 5.19 6.22 16.38
CA ALA A 184 4.57 5.71 15.17
C ALA A 184 5.10 4.30 14.81
N VAL A 185 6.41 4.08 14.87
CA VAL A 185 7.01 2.75 14.66
C VAL A 185 6.50 1.76 15.72
N GLY A 186 6.47 2.16 16.99
CA GLY A 186 5.91 1.34 18.07
C GLY A 186 4.42 1.02 17.86
N THR A 187 3.66 1.95 17.29
CA THR A 187 2.25 1.73 16.93
C THR A 187 2.12 0.74 15.77
N GLY A 188 2.94 0.86 14.73
CA GLY A 188 2.97 -0.07 13.60
C GLY A 188 3.32 -1.50 14.05
N LEU A 189 4.38 -1.64 14.87
CA LEU A 189 4.78 -2.93 15.45
C LEU A 189 3.66 -3.53 16.29
N ARG A 190 3.07 -2.75 17.21
CA ARG A 190 1.96 -3.20 18.04
C ARG A 190 0.77 -3.68 17.21
N MET A 191 0.46 -2.99 16.11
CA MET A 191 -0.62 -3.39 15.21
C MET A 191 -0.35 -4.73 14.54
N LEU A 192 0.89 -4.99 14.11
CA LEU A 192 1.28 -6.29 13.56
C LEU A 192 1.23 -7.39 14.63
N THR A 193 1.69 -7.12 15.85
CA THR A 193 1.67 -8.08 16.96
C THR A 193 0.25 -8.43 17.42
N LEU A 194 -0.62 -7.44 17.60
CA LEU A 194 -2.03 -7.65 17.99
C LEU A 194 -2.83 -8.44 16.94
N ARG A 195 -2.36 -8.44 15.69
CA ARG A 195 -2.97 -9.18 14.59
C ARG A 195 -2.31 -10.53 14.33
N HIS A 196 -1.33 -10.90 15.16
CA HIS A 196 -0.54 -12.13 15.02
C HIS A 196 0.23 -12.22 13.69
N LEU A 197 0.54 -11.08 13.06
CA LEU A 197 1.42 -10.99 11.89
C LEU A 197 2.89 -11.07 12.32
N VAL A 198 3.19 -10.58 13.52
CA VAL A 198 4.50 -10.63 14.18
C VAL A 198 4.32 -11.32 15.52
N HIS A 199 5.24 -12.23 15.85
CA HIS A 199 5.32 -12.86 17.15
C HIS A 199 6.33 -12.12 18.03
N GLU A 200 6.05 -12.08 19.33
CA GLU A 200 6.93 -11.61 20.38
C GLU A 200 7.26 -12.80 21.28
N ASN A 201 8.54 -13.02 21.60
CA ASN A 201 8.96 -14.08 22.54
C ASN A 201 9.07 -13.57 23.98
N ASP A 202 9.34 -14.48 24.92
CA ASP A 202 9.46 -14.14 26.35
C ASP A 202 10.61 -13.16 26.66
N SER A 203 11.58 -13.04 25.75
CA SER A 203 12.70 -12.09 25.83
C SER A 203 12.40 -10.72 25.20
N GLY A 204 11.17 -10.48 24.72
CA GLY A 204 10.77 -9.23 24.07
C GLY A 204 11.33 -9.04 22.66
N LEU A 205 11.72 -10.12 21.99
CA LEU A 205 12.18 -10.08 20.60
C LEU A 205 11.02 -10.38 19.65
N TYR A 206 11.09 -9.81 18.45
CA TYR A 206 10.05 -9.89 17.43
C TYR A 206 10.48 -10.74 16.22
N ARG A 207 9.52 -11.42 15.59
CA ARG A 207 9.76 -12.18 14.34
C ARG A 207 8.50 -12.26 13.49
N ALA A 208 8.65 -12.33 12.16
CA ALA A 208 7.55 -12.61 11.25
C ALA A 208 6.81 -13.91 11.62
N ASN A 209 5.48 -13.90 11.52
CA ASN A 209 4.71 -15.13 11.54
C ASN A 209 4.72 -15.77 10.15
N ALA A 210 5.37 -16.93 10.00
CA ALA A 210 5.46 -17.66 8.74
C ALA A 210 4.08 -18.00 8.14
N GLY A 211 3.06 -18.21 8.98
CA GLY A 211 1.69 -18.49 8.53
C GLY A 211 0.94 -17.28 7.97
N GLU A 212 1.45 -16.05 8.20
CA GLU A 212 0.82 -14.79 7.81
C GLU A 212 1.74 -13.97 6.88
N ARG A 213 2.75 -14.63 6.29
CA ARG A 213 3.76 -13.98 5.45
C ARG A 213 3.15 -13.24 4.26
N ILE A 214 2.13 -13.80 3.62
CA ILE A 214 1.43 -13.18 2.49
C ILE A 214 0.82 -11.84 2.89
N LEU A 215 0.27 -11.75 4.10
CA LEU A 215 -0.33 -10.52 4.58
C LEU A 215 0.73 -9.49 5.02
N LEU A 216 1.86 -9.93 5.57
CA LEU A 216 3.02 -9.06 5.78
C LEU A 216 3.54 -8.49 4.46
N GLU A 217 3.68 -9.33 3.43
CA GLU A 217 4.12 -8.93 2.09
C GLU A 217 3.12 -7.96 1.46
N TYR A 218 1.81 -8.16 1.65
CA TYR A 218 0.79 -7.20 1.22
C TYR A 218 1.04 -5.79 1.79
N TYR A 219 1.34 -5.67 3.08
CA TYR A 219 1.65 -4.37 3.70
C TYR A 219 2.98 -3.79 3.22
N ALA A 220 4.04 -4.59 3.12
CA ALA A 220 5.35 -4.15 2.64
C ALA A 220 5.31 -3.70 1.16
N ASN A 221 4.53 -4.38 0.33
CA ASN A 221 4.36 -4.07 -1.09
C ASN A 221 3.73 -2.69 -1.34
N SER A 222 3.01 -2.14 -0.36
CA SER A 222 2.44 -0.79 -0.46
C SER A 222 3.49 0.31 -0.64
N ILE A 223 4.75 0.04 -0.29
CA ILE A 223 5.88 0.97 -0.45
C ILE A 223 6.99 0.41 -1.34
N ALA A 224 6.82 -0.78 -1.93
CA ALA A 224 7.89 -1.45 -2.68
C ALA A 224 8.32 -0.69 -3.94
N HIS A 225 7.41 0.02 -4.59
CA HIS A 225 7.72 0.88 -5.75
C HIS A 225 8.56 2.12 -5.38
N LEU A 226 8.70 2.44 -4.09
CA LEU A 226 9.58 3.50 -3.58
C LEU A 226 10.98 2.96 -3.21
N MET A 227 11.11 1.63 -3.14
CA MET A 227 12.34 0.90 -2.86
C MET A 227 13.17 0.71 -4.14
N PRO A 228 14.50 0.50 -4.06
CA PRO A 228 15.35 0.29 -5.24
C PRO A 228 15.10 -1.05 -5.91
#